data_AF-A0A3A4WI51-F1
#
_entry.id   AF-A0A3A4WI51-F1
#
_cell.length_a   1.000
_cell.length_b   1.000
_cell.length_c   1.000
_cell.angle_alpha   90.00
_cell.angle_beta   90.00
_cell.angle_gamma   90.00
#
_symmetry.space_group_name_H-M   'P 1'
#
loop_
_entity.id
_entity.type
_entity.pdbx_description
1 polymer ?
#
loop_
_entity_poly.entity_id
_entity_poly.type
_entity_poly.pdbx_seq_one_letter_code
_entity_poly.pdbx_strand_id
1 'polypeptide(L)'
;MWKCRVKQERASLDTSCTHSHVRCLNQYDTYRKYLCEDCGSVYMCACEEGLARQFLAHQTRDGVEYGTRKRCPVDGFAPGLCPSCRGDDELPYPRAATWGRKGKIERFYWREITRTYHEYAQRWLAEQGETVRNIIEFQQRFPERSKSLRKDALQYWQQRHRVQPKYDVSESTQRKLHEDVEIAETVVCAPYVQVARGSQRLGKWRNSSGALVSAETVAMESYESEGWDAHPCERKLISTLYSVLCFLVVQDPRDAQVVIGYRNSTRQWTRSNPNTGVIAIPLPQDFGSREHFERRRAEYARLFRTLSDEPLSERFEEWIGSSESLRDYLWVNDDSAVELARLAIRTVPSSDILRWVEWAAGSFWKRQPGWPDLLLTRDGSYRFVEVKSPHDELSQEQIQWFRWAKGDGQVPCEICRVRKSVKELDEERAST
;
A
#
# COMPACT_ATOMS: atom_id res chain seq x y z
N MET A 1 -4.56 -32.07 4.74
CA MET A 1 -4.46 -32.43 3.30
C MET A 1 -5.88 -32.61 2.76
N TRP A 2 -6.59 -31.51 2.47
CA TRP A 2 -7.99 -31.55 2.00
C TRP A 2 -8.04 -30.92 0.60
N LYS A 3 -8.19 -31.78 -0.42
CA LYS A 3 -8.53 -31.35 -1.78
C LYS A 3 -10.03 -31.07 -1.80
N CYS A 4 -10.41 -29.81 -1.58
CA CYS A 4 -11.75 -29.35 -1.95
C CYS A 4 -11.81 -29.26 -3.48
N ARG A 5 -12.02 -30.41 -4.13
CA ARG A 5 -12.37 -30.50 -5.55
C ARG A 5 -13.88 -30.26 -5.62
N VAL A 6 -14.29 -29.01 -5.59
CA VAL A 6 -15.56 -28.65 -6.20
C VAL A 6 -15.37 -28.95 -7.68
N LYS A 7 -15.85 -30.11 -8.14
CA LYS A 7 -16.15 -30.31 -9.56
C LYS A 7 -17.24 -29.28 -9.88
N GLN A 8 -16.84 -28.06 -10.23
CA GLN A 8 -17.68 -27.29 -11.13
C GLN A 8 -17.79 -28.16 -12.37
N GLU A 9 -19.00 -28.63 -12.64
CA GLU A 9 -19.36 -29.13 -13.97
C GLU A 9 -18.76 -28.14 -14.95
N ARG A 10 -17.79 -28.59 -15.75
CA ARG A 10 -17.27 -27.80 -16.86
C ARG A 10 -18.49 -27.51 -17.70
N ALA A 11 -19.02 -26.29 -17.60
CA ALA A 11 -19.96 -25.77 -18.57
C ALA A 11 -19.38 -26.14 -19.93
N SER A 12 -20.15 -26.86 -20.73
CA SER A 12 -19.78 -27.19 -22.10
C SER A 12 -19.21 -25.92 -22.71
N LEU A 13 -17.96 -25.98 -23.21
CA LEU A 13 -17.31 -24.88 -23.91
C LEU A 13 -18.29 -24.35 -24.94
N ASP A 14 -18.94 -23.24 -24.62
CA ASP A 14 -19.88 -22.61 -25.52
C ASP A 14 -19.01 -21.94 -26.59
N THR A 15 -18.73 -22.71 -27.63
CA THR A 15 -17.93 -22.30 -28.79
C THR A 15 -18.55 -21.14 -29.56
N SER A 16 -19.74 -20.67 -29.16
CA SER A 16 -20.41 -19.50 -29.73
C SER A 16 -20.09 -18.18 -29.02
N CYS A 17 -19.44 -18.19 -27.85
CA CYS A 17 -19.16 -16.96 -27.10
C CYS A 17 -18.09 -16.11 -27.80
N THR A 18 -18.42 -14.85 -28.08
CA THR A 18 -17.50 -13.87 -28.71
C THR A 18 -16.56 -13.20 -27.71
N HIS A 19 -16.78 -13.40 -26.40
CA HIS A 19 -16.02 -12.80 -25.31
C HIS A 19 -15.94 -11.26 -25.40
N SER A 20 -17.02 -10.60 -25.80
CA SER A 20 -17.07 -9.14 -25.91
C SER A 20 -17.05 -8.44 -24.55
N HIS A 21 -17.66 -9.04 -23.52
CA HIS A 21 -17.70 -8.47 -22.18
C HIS A 21 -16.75 -9.23 -21.27
N VAL A 22 -15.56 -8.66 -21.05
CA VAL A 22 -14.57 -9.25 -20.16
C VAL A 22 -14.05 -8.28 -19.11
N ARG A 23 -13.83 -8.82 -17.92
CA ARG A 23 -13.22 -8.10 -16.79
C ARG A 23 -11.86 -8.69 -16.44
N CYS A 24 -10.85 -7.86 -16.28
CA CYS A 24 -9.53 -8.29 -15.81
C CYS A 24 -9.62 -8.74 -14.35
N LEU A 25 -9.21 -9.97 -14.05
CA LEU A 25 -9.23 -10.53 -12.68
C LEU A 25 -8.21 -9.86 -11.77
N ASN A 26 -7.01 -9.60 -12.28
CA ASN A 26 -5.94 -8.96 -11.52
C ASN A 26 -5.02 -8.14 -12.44
N GLN A 27 -5.14 -6.83 -12.31
CA GLN A 27 -4.34 -5.85 -13.03
C GLN A 27 -2.82 -5.97 -12.77
N TYR A 28 -2.44 -6.58 -11.64
CA TYR A 28 -1.04 -6.73 -11.20
C TYR A 28 -0.38 -8.02 -11.69
N ASP A 29 -1.07 -8.84 -12.49
CA ASP A 29 -0.48 -9.95 -13.22
C ASP A 29 0.29 -9.46 -14.44
N THR A 30 1.48 -10.03 -14.68
CA THR A 30 2.29 -9.71 -15.88
C THR A 30 1.52 -10.09 -17.15
N TYR A 31 0.95 -11.29 -17.18
CA TYR A 31 0.03 -11.74 -18.23
C TYR A 31 -1.35 -11.87 -17.63
N ARG A 32 -2.27 -11.05 -18.12
CA ARG A 32 -3.56 -10.83 -17.46
C ARG A 32 -4.56 -11.91 -17.83
N LYS A 33 -5.46 -12.19 -16.88
CA LYS A 33 -6.56 -13.13 -17.03
C LYS A 33 -7.84 -12.33 -17.00
N TYR A 34 -8.76 -12.73 -17.85
CA TYR A 34 -10.00 -12.03 -18.11
C TYR A 34 -11.14 -13.00 -17.87
N LEU A 35 -12.04 -12.64 -16.96
CA LEU A 35 -13.31 -13.34 -16.80
C LEU A 35 -14.26 -12.83 -17.88
N CYS A 36 -14.77 -13.73 -18.70
CA CYS A 36 -15.87 -13.45 -19.62
C CYS A 36 -17.18 -13.40 -18.82
N GLU A 37 -17.87 -12.28 -18.87
CA GLU A 37 -19.14 -12.09 -18.17
C GLU A 37 -20.29 -12.81 -18.90
N ASP A 38 -20.14 -13.06 -20.20
CA ASP A 38 -21.14 -13.74 -21.02
C ASP A 38 -21.17 -15.26 -20.78
N CYS A 39 -20.00 -15.92 -20.68
CA CYS A 39 -19.91 -17.38 -20.52
C CYS A 39 -19.32 -17.85 -19.17
N GLY A 40 -18.84 -16.93 -18.33
CA GLY A 40 -18.27 -17.25 -17.01
C GLY A 40 -16.88 -17.89 -17.02
N SER A 41 -16.31 -18.17 -18.21
CA SER A 41 -14.97 -18.73 -18.36
C SER A 41 -13.87 -17.68 -18.24
N VAL A 42 -12.67 -18.12 -17.85
CA VAL A 42 -11.49 -17.26 -17.65
C VAL A 42 -10.44 -17.55 -18.70
N TYR A 43 -10.05 -16.52 -19.44
CA TYR A 43 -9.11 -16.63 -20.54
C TYR A 43 -7.93 -15.67 -20.41
N MET A 44 -6.85 -15.99 -21.10
CA MET A 44 -5.75 -15.08 -21.37
C MET A 44 -5.84 -14.58 -22.82
N CYS A 45 -5.36 -13.37 -23.10
CA CYS A 45 -5.35 -12.90 -24.48
C CYS A 45 -4.35 -13.71 -25.32
N ALA A 46 -4.77 -14.17 -26.50
CA ALA A 46 -3.94 -14.97 -27.40
C ALA A 46 -2.63 -14.26 -27.82
N CYS A 47 -2.63 -12.92 -27.87
CA CYS A 47 -1.41 -12.16 -28.18
C CYS A 47 -0.29 -12.31 -27.12
N GLU A 48 -0.61 -12.81 -25.93
CA GLU A 48 0.36 -13.04 -24.85
C GLU A 48 0.80 -14.51 -24.74
N GLU A 49 0.22 -15.42 -25.53
CA GLU A 49 0.36 -16.87 -25.34
C GLU A 49 1.81 -17.36 -25.37
N GLY A 50 2.56 -16.99 -26.42
CA GLY A 50 3.93 -17.46 -26.61
C GLY A 50 4.84 -17.12 -25.42
N LEU A 51 4.82 -15.86 -25.00
CA LEU A 51 5.65 -15.40 -23.87
C LEU A 51 5.14 -15.92 -22.53
N ALA A 52 3.83 -16.04 -22.34
CA ALA A 52 3.24 -16.58 -21.12
C ALA A 52 3.62 -18.05 -20.92
N ARG A 53 3.49 -18.88 -21.96
CA ARG A 53 3.88 -20.29 -21.93
C ARG A 53 5.38 -20.47 -21.75
N GLN A 54 6.20 -19.66 -22.41
CA GLN A 54 7.66 -19.79 -22.32
C GLN A 54 8.20 -19.35 -20.96
N PHE A 55 7.77 -18.20 -20.43
CA PHE A 55 8.46 -17.59 -19.29
C PHE A 55 7.71 -17.71 -17.97
N LEU A 56 6.37 -17.80 -17.99
CA LEU A 56 5.53 -17.84 -16.80
C LEU A 56 4.43 -18.92 -16.93
N ALA A 57 4.79 -20.14 -17.36
CA ALA A 57 3.84 -21.24 -17.55
C ALA A 57 2.97 -21.56 -16.32
N HIS A 58 3.45 -21.30 -15.11
CA HIS A 58 2.66 -21.48 -13.89
C HIS A 58 1.47 -20.50 -13.82
N GLN A 59 1.55 -19.35 -14.50
CA GLN A 59 0.48 -18.35 -14.57
C GLN A 59 -0.58 -18.70 -15.62
N THR A 60 -0.38 -19.72 -16.46
CA THR A 60 -1.35 -20.07 -17.53
C THR A 60 -2.42 -21.06 -17.10
N ARG A 61 -2.33 -21.58 -15.86
CA ARG A 61 -3.26 -22.60 -15.34
C ARG A 61 -4.32 -22.01 -14.41
N ASP A 62 -3.92 -21.04 -13.61
CA ASP A 62 -4.77 -20.43 -12.60
C ASP A 62 -4.52 -18.92 -12.55
N GLY A 63 -5.60 -18.16 -12.41
CA GLY A 63 -5.61 -16.75 -12.04
C GLY A 63 -6.03 -16.57 -10.58
N VAL A 64 -5.74 -15.38 -10.05
CA VAL A 64 -6.22 -14.95 -8.73
C VAL A 64 -6.92 -13.63 -8.92
N GLU A 65 -8.17 -13.51 -8.48
CA GLU A 65 -8.87 -12.23 -8.46
C GLU A 65 -8.23 -11.30 -7.41
N TYR A 66 -7.90 -10.06 -7.80
CA TYR A 66 -7.09 -9.17 -6.96
C TYR A 66 -7.75 -8.86 -5.60
N GLY A 67 -9.03 -8.53 -5.61
CA GLY A 67 -9.78 -8.13 -4.42
C GLY A 67 -10.09 -9.29 -3.50
N THR A 68 -10.81 -10.29 -4.02
CA THR A 68 -11.30 -11.44 -3.25
C THR A 68 -10.24 -12.50 -2.98
N ARG A 69 -9.11 -12.46 -3.69
CA ARG A 69 -8.07 -13.52 -3.72
C ARG A 69 -8.58 -14.89 -4.16
N LYS A 70 -9.78 -14.97 -4.70
CA LYS A 70 -10.36 -16.21 -5.23
C LYS A 70 -9.49 -16.72 -6.38
N ARG A 71 -9.12 -18.00 -6.31
CA ARG A 71 -8.43 -18.69 -7.41
C ARG A 71 -9.43 -19.12 -8.46
N CYS A 72 -9.11 -18.87 -9.72
CA CYS A 72 -9.92 -19.23 -10.87
C CYS A 72 -9.07 -20.05 -11.85
N PRO A 73 -9.49 -21.24 -12.29
CA PRO A 73 -8.80 -21.95 -13.35
C PRO A 73 -8.86 -21.13 -14.64
N VAL A 74 -7.80 -21.20 -15.45
CA VAL A 74 -7.76 -20.57 -16.78
C VAL A 74 -8.19 -21.61 -17.81
N ASP A 75 -9.22 -21.29 -18.58
CA ASP A 75 -9.84 -22.15 -19.58
C ASP A 75 -9.05 -22.18 -20.90
N GLY A 76 -8.23 -21.16 -21.16
CA GLY A 76 -7.33 -21.14 -22.31
C GLY A 76 -6.94 -19.74 -22.75
N PHE A 77 -6.71 -19.62 -24.06
CA PHE A 77 -6.39 -18.36 -24.74
C PHE A 77 -7.51 -18.00 -25.73
N ALA A 78 -7.90 -16.73 -25.79
CA ALA A 78 -8.84 -16.23 -26.78
C ALA A 78 -8.34 -14.92 -27.41
N PRO A 79 -8.66 -14.65 -28.68
CA PRO A 79 -8.26 -13.40 -29.34
C PRO A 79 -9.00 -12.20 -28.76
N GLY A 80 -8.44 -10.99 -28.92
CA GLY A 80 -9.19 -9.75 -28.63
C GLY A 80 -9.49 -9.46 -27.16
N LEU A 81 -8.86 -10.13 -26.19
CA LEU A 81 -9.24 -9.98 -24.77
C LEU A 81 -8.53 -8.85 -24.02
N CYS A 82 -7.31 -8.48 -24.42
CA CYS A 82 -6.60 -7.40 -23.73
C CYS A 82 -6.99 -6.03 -24.32
N PRO A 83 -6.92 -4.93 -23.53
CA PRO A 83 -7.27 -3.59 -24.01
C PRO A 83 -6.59 -3.23 -25.33
N SER A 84 -5.29 -3.53 -25.44
CA SER A 84 -4.52 -3.27 -26.67
C SER A 84 -5.04 -4.03 -27.89
N CYS A 85 -5.58 -5.24 -27.74
CA CYS A 85 -6.15 -5.99 -28.87
C CYS A 85 -7.56 -5.53 -29.23
N ARG A 86 -8.26 -4.86 -28.31
CA ARG A 86 -9.56 -4.22 -28.58
C ARG A 86 -9.44 -2.80 -29.13
N GLY A 87 -8.24 -2.21 -29.05
CA GLY A 87 -8.05 -0.79 -29.36
C GLY A 87 -8.49 0.13 -28.22
N ASP A 88 -8.70 -0.41 -27.02
CA ASP A 88 -9.04 0.36 -25.84
C ASP A 88 -7.80 0.94 -25.16
N ASP A 89 -7.98 2.07 -24.48
CA ASP A 89 -6.99 2.62 -23.57
C ASP A 89 -6.83 1.73 -22.33
N GLU A 90 -5.58 1.38 -22.03
CA GLU A 90 -5.24 0.60 -20.85
C GLU A 90 -4.97 1.54 -19.68
N LEU A 91 -5.71 1.40 -18.57
CA LEU A 91 -5.44 2.17 -17.36
C LEU A 91 -4.10 1.77 -16.72
N PRO A 92 -3.34 2.74 -16.17
CA PRO A 92 -2.12 2.43 -15.43
C PRO A 92 -2.46 1.84 -14.05
N TYR A 93 -1.70 0.82 -13.66
CA TYR A 93 -1.78 0.24 -12.32
C TYR A 93 -0.40 0.25 -11.68
N PRO A 94 0.04 1.42 -11.17
CA PRO A 94 1.39 1.59 -10.68
C PRO A 94 1.66 0.69 -9.48
N ARG A 95 2.87 0.12 -9.42
CA ARG A 95 3.35 -0.57 -8.22
C ARG A 95 3.83 0.46 -7.19
N ALA A 96 3.79 0.07 -5.91
CA ALA A 96 4.34 0.86 -4.82
C ALA A 96 5.84 1.14 -5.06
N ALA A 97 6.29 2.32 -4.64
CA ALA A 97 7.72 2.65 -4.65
C ALA A 97 8.44 1.78 -3.62
N THR A 98 9.33 0.90 -4.08
CA THR A 98 10.14 0.03 -3.21
C THR A 98 11.61 0.16 -3.54
N TRP A 99 12.47 -0.41 -2.70
CA TRP A 99 13.91 -0.43 -2.97
C TRP A 99 14.18 -1.15 -4.31
N GLY A 100 14.77 -0.44 -5.27
CA GLY A 100 15.01 -0.91 -6.64
C GLY A 100 13.88 -0.63 -7.65
N ARG A 101 12.78 0.03 -7.27
CA ARG A 101 11.72 0.52 -8.16
C ARG A 101 11.21 1.88 -7.67
N LYS A 102 11.97 2.93 -7.96
CA LYS A 102 11.66 4.29 -7.48
C LYS A 102 11.16 5.20 -8.60
N GLY A 103 11.52 4.93 -9.85
CA GLY A 103 11.12 5.79 -10.97
C GLY A 103 9.63 5.70 -11.28
N LYS A 104 9.01 6.83 -11.67
CA LYS A 104 7.62 6.85 -12.14
C LYS A 104 7.40 5.87 -13.30
N ILE A 105 8.31 5.85 -14.28
CA ILE A 105 8.23 4.91 -15.40
C ILE A 105 8.33 3.46 -14.91
N GLU A 106 9.28 3.13 -14.04
CA GLU A 106 9.41 1.77 -13.48
C GLU A 106 8.13 1.31 -12.75
N ARG A 107 7.47 2.24 -12.04
CA ARG A 107 6.24 1.97 -11.29
C ARG A 107 5.03 1.83 -12.19
N PHE A 108 4.82 2.73 -13.15
CA PHE A 108 3.63 2.76 -14.01
C PHE A 108 3.71 1.76 -15.17
N TYR A 109 4.91 1.55 -15.72
CA TYR A 109 5.17 0.64 -16.85
C TYR A 109 5.76 -0.70 -16.42
N TRP A 110 5.65 -1.07 -15.14
CA TRP A 110 6.30 -2.28 -14.60
C TRP A 110 5.96 -3.54 -15.41
N ARG A 111 4.72 -3.64 -15.91
CA ARG A 111 4.24 -4.79 -16.69
C ARG A 111 4.84 -4.76 -18.08
N GLU A 112 4.78 -3.62 -18.72
CA GLU A 112 5.28 -3.37 -20.07
C GLU A 112 6.78 -3.61 -20.15
N ILE A 113 7.54 -3.09 -19.18
CA ILE A 113 8.99 -3.32 -19.07
C ILE A 113 9.27 -4.82 -18.92
N THR A 114 8.50 -5.53 -18.08
CA THR A 114 8.66 -6.97 -17.89
C THR A 114 8.36 -7.76 -19.17
N ARG A 115 7.29 -7.40 -19.88
CA ARG A 115 6.91 -8.04 -21.15
C ARG A 115 7.94 -7.78 -22.24
N THR A 116 8.40 -6.55 -22.42
CA THR A 116 9.45 -6.20 -23.37
C THR A 116 10.77 -6.92 -23.03
N TYR A 117 11.11 -7.05 -21.74
CA TYR A 117 12.25 -7.87 -21.32
C TYR A 117 12.09 -9.34 -21.72
N HIS A 118 10.90 -9.93 -21.57
CA HIS A 118 10.64 -11.30 -22.03
C HIS A 118 10.74 -11.43 -23.56
N GLU A 119 10.22 -10.46 -24.32
CA GLU A 119 10.36 -10.41 -25.78
C GLU A 119 11.84 -10.33 -26.20
N TYR A 120 12.65 -9.53 -25.50
CA TYR A 120 14.07 -9.40 -25.77
C TYR A 120 14.82 -10.70 -25.46
N ALA A 121 14.47 -11.35 -24.34
CA ALA A 121 15.05 -12.63 -23.94
C ALA A 121 14.69 -13.74 -24.96
N GLN A 122 13.43 -13.80 -25.42
CA GLN A 122 13.00 -14.76 -26.43
C GLN A 122 13.76 -14.60 -27.74
N ARG A 123 13.88 -13.35 -28.24
CA ARG A 123 14.62 -13.06 -29.47
C ARG A 123 16.09 -13.44 -29.36
N TRP A 124 16.73 -13.06 -28.27
CA TRP A 124 18.13 -13.41 -28.04
C TRP A 124 18.34 -14.93 -27.96
N LEU A 125 17.46 -15.66 -27.27
CA LEU A 125 17.54 -17.14 -27.23
C LEU A 125 17.43 -17.75 -28.63
N ALA A 126 16.50 -17.25 -29.47
CA ALA A 126 16.37 -17.70 -30.84
C ALA A 126 17.62 -17.41 -31.68
N GLU A 127 18.21 -16.22 -31.54
CA GLU A 127 19.46 -15.84 -32.22
C GLU A 127 20.65 -16.71 -31.80
N GLN A 128 20.69 -17.18 -30.55
CA GLN A 128 21.74 -18.07 -30.04
C GLN A 128 21.45 -19.56 -30.27
N GLY A 129 20.27 -19.93 -30.78
CA GLY A 129 19.85 -21.33 -30.86
C GLY A 129 19.66 -22.00 -29.50
N GLU A 130 19.38 -21.20 -28.47
CA GLU A 130 19.28 -21.63 -27.07
C GLU A 130 17.83 -21.79 -26.62
N THR A 131 17.58 -22.65 -25.64
CA THR A 131 16.26 -22.80 -25.01
C THR A 131 16.37 -22.83 -23.49
N VAL A 132 15.30 -22.38 -22.81
CA VAL A 132 15.20 -22.35 -21.34
C VAL A 132 13.79 -22.75 -20.92
N ARG A 133 13.63 -23.33 -19.74
CA ARG A 133 12.29 -23.74 -19.24
C ARG A 133 11.44 -22.57 -18.78
N ASN A 134 12.06 -21.49 -18.31
CA ASN A 134 11.39 -20.30 -17.79
C ASN A 134 12.37 -19.13 -17.64
N ILE A 135 11.87 -17.97 -17.21
CA ILE A 135 12.69 -16.77 -17.06
C ILE A 135 13.71 -16.85 -15.92
N ILE A 136 13.47 -17.68 -14.90
CA ILE A 136 14.41 -17.87 -13.79
C ILE A 136 15.64 -18.62 -14.30
N GLU A 137 15.44 -19.68 -15.09
CA GLU A 137 16.55 -20.40 -15.71
C GLU A 137 17.36 -19.49 -16.64
N PHE A 138 16.69 -18.65 -17.44
CA PHE A 138 17.37 -17.64 -18.26
C PHE A 138 18.27 -16.73 -17.42
N GLN A 139 17.77 -16.23 -16.30
CA GLN A 139 18.52 -15.35 -15.39
C GLN A 139 19.71 -16.04 -14.73
N GLN A 140 19.60 -17.34 -14.45
CA GLN A 140 20.67 -18.13 -13.84
C GLN A 140 21.77 -18.49 -14.83
N ARG A 141 21.38 -18.91 -16.05
CA ARG A 141 22.33 -19.31 -17.11
C ARG A 141 23.00 -18.11 -17.76
N PHE A 142 22.28 -16.99 -17.89
CA PHE A 142 22.74 -15.80 -18.61
C PHE A 142 22.57 -14.52 -17.77
N PRO A 143 23.21 -14.41 -16.60
CA PRO A 143 22.94 -13.34 -15.63
C PRO A 143 23.28 -11.95 -16.16
N GLU A 144 24.44 -11.77 -16.81
CA GLU A 144 24.85 -10.48 -17.36
C GLU A 144 23.97 -10.06 -18.54
N ARG A 145 23.62 -11.01 -19.42
CA ARG A 145 22.70 -10.72 -20.52
C ARG A 145 21.31 -10.34 -19.99
N SER A 146 20.81 -11.05 -18.99
CA SER A 146 19.56 -10.72 -18.33
C SER A 146 19.58 -9.31 -17.72
N LYS A 147 20.65 -8.90 -17.05
CA LYS A 147 20.80 -7.54 -16.52
C LYS A 147 20.76 -6.50 -17.65
N SER A 148 21.49 -6.72 -18.73
CA SER A 148 21.48 -5.86 -19.92
C SER A 148 20.07 -5.71 -20.49
N LEU A 149 19.39 -6.82 -20.79
CA LEU A 149 18.07 -6.78 -21.42
C LEU A 149 17.00 -6.10 -20.56
N ARG A 150 17.08 -6.21 -19.23
CA ARG A 150 16.19 -5.47 -18.33
C ARG A 150 16.43 -3.96 -18.40
N LYS A 151 17.71 -3.54 -18.47
CA LYS A 151 18.08 -2.13 -18.65
C LYS A 151 17.57 -1.61 -19.99
N ASP A 152 17.75 -2.39 -21.06
CA ASP A 152 17.31 -2.04 -22.40
C ASP A 152 15.78 -1.89 -22.47
N ALA A 153 15.03 -2.79 -21.82
CA ALA A 153 13.57 -2.71 -21.73
C ALA A 153 13.10 -1.45 -20.96
N LEU A 154 13.76 -1.11 -19.85
CA LEU A 154 13.47 0.12 -19.11
C LEU A 154 13.74 1.36 -19.97
N GLN A 155 14.90 1.42 -20.63
CA GLN A 155 15.29 2.55 -21.48
C GLN A 155 14.33 2.72 -22.66
N TYR A 156 13.89 1.61 -23.29
CA TYR A 156 12.87 1.64 -24.32
C TYR A 156 11.59 2.34 -23.85
N TRP A 157 11.06 1.97 -22.68
CA TRP A 157 9.83 2.58 -22.17
C TRP A 157 10.01 4.01 -21.68
N GLN A 158 11.19 4.37 -21.17
CA GLN A 158 11.54 5.77 -20.88
C GLN A 158 11.51 6.64 -22.15
N GLN A 159 12.11 6.16 -23.25
CA GLN A 159 12.11 6.86 -24.52
C GLN A 159 10.70 6.91 -25.13
N ARG A 160 9.99 5.78 -25.14
CA ARG A 160 8.63 5.69 -25.66
C ARG A 160 7.69 6.65 -24.92
N HIS A 161 7.77 6.72 -23.59
CA HIS A 161 6.93 7.65 -22.81
C HIS A 161 7.17 9.12 -23.18
N ARG A 162 8.40 9.52 -23.52
CA ARG A 162 8.72 10.89 -23.95
C ARG A 162 8.11 11.26 -25.30
N VAL A 163 7.94 10.29 -26.20
CA VAL A 163 7.47 10.52 -27.57
C VAL A 163 5.98 10.26 -27.72
N GLN A 164 5.50 9.15 -27.15
CA GLN A 164 4.13 8.68 -27.24
C GLN A 164 3.76 7.95 -25.93
N PRO A 165 3.35 8.70 -24.89
CA PRO A 165 3.02 8.11 -23.60
C PRO A 165 1.81 7.18 -23.71
N LYS A 166 2.02 5.90 -23.36
CA LYS A 166 0.92 4.94 -23.16
C LYS A 166 0.05 5.27 -21.93
N TYR A 167 0.66 5.81 -20.89
CA TYR A 167 0.02 6.08 -19.61
C TYR A 167 0.25 7.53 -19.23
N ASP A 168 -0.76 8.15 -18.65
CA ASP A 168 -0.54 9.33 -17.82
C ASP A 168 0.14 8.90 -16.52
N VAL A 169 1.34 9.41 -16.30
CA VAL A 169 2.13 9.20 -15.08
C VAL A 169 2.08 10.42 -14.16
N SER A 170 1.16 11.35 -14.44
CA SER A 170 0.85 12.45 -13.55
C SER A 170 0.31 11.87 -12.23
N GLU A 171 0.92 12.31 -11.15
CA GLU A 171 0.48 12.02 -9.79
C GLU A 171 -0.11 13.32 -9.25
N SER A 172 -1.07 13.23 -8.33
CA SER A 172 -1.65 14.44 -7.72
C SER A 172 -0.53 15.21 -7.03
N THR A 173 -0.35 16.47 -7.39
CA THR A 173 0.65 17.31 -6.73
C THR A 173 0.08 17.89 -5.44
N GLN A 174 0.95 18.29 -4.53
CA GLN A 174 0.55 19.07 -3.36
C GLN A 174 -0.13 20.38 -3.78
N ARG A 175 0.24 20.97 -4.92
CA ARG A 175 -0.44 22.13 -5.49
C ARG A 175 -1.90 21.85 -5.82
N LYS A 176 -2.19 20.74 -6.51
CA LYS A 176 -3.58 20.32 -6.78
C LYS A 176 -4.35 20.06 -5.50
N LEU A 177 -3.71 19.47 -4.48
CA LEU A 177 -4.35 19.30 -3.17
C LEU A 177 -4.75 20.66 -2.57
N HIS A 178 -3.87 21.66 -2.60
CA HIS A 178 -4.15 23.01 -2.09
C HIS A 178 -5.23 23.75 -2.90
N GLU A 179 -5.39 23.42 -4.19
CA GLU A 179 -6.50 23.92 -5.02
C GLU A 179 -7.83 23.23 -4.65
N ASP A 180 -7.80 21.94 -4.33
CA ASP A 180 -8.98 21.14 -4.00
C ASP A 180 -9.45 21.34 -2.55
N VAL A 181 -8.51 21.59 -1.62
CA VAL A 181 -8.70 21.51 -0.17
C VAL A 181 -7.81 22.52 0.55
N GLU A 182 -8.43 23.36 1.39
CA GLU A 182 -7.68 24.27 2.27
C GLU A 182 -7.11 23.52 3.48
N ILE A 183 -5.77 23.44 3.56
CA ILE A 183 -5.03 22.82 4.65
C ILE A 183 -4.17 23.89 5.31
N ALA A 184 -4.32 24.04 6.63
CA ALA A 184 -3.49 24.96 7.40
C ALA A 184 -2.01 24.55 7.29
N GLU A 185 -1.13 25.53 7.15
CA GLU A 185 0.31 25.31 7.23
C GLU A 185 0.90 26.13 8.38
N THR A 186 1.64 25.46 9.25
CA THR A 186 2.40 26.08 10.35
C THR A 186 3.89 25.98 10.03
N VAL A 187 4.67 27.03 10.32
CA VAL A 187 6.11 27.06 10.06
C VAL A 187 6.88 27.09 11.37
N VAL A 188 7.78 26.12 11.54
CA VAL A 188 8.70 26.06 12.68
C VAL A 188 10.12 26.26 12.18
N CYS A 189 10.87 27.17 12.80
CA CYS A 189 12.25 27.45 12.43
C CYS A 189 13.21 26.82 13.43
N ALA A 190 14.20 26.07 12.95
CA ALA A 190 15.26 25.52 13.79
C ALA A 190 16.61 25.50 13.05
N PRO A 191 17.75 25.48 13.78
CA PRO A 191 19.06 25.33 13.15
C PRO A 191 19.22 23.97 12.48
N TYR A 192 19.81 23.94 11.29
CA TYR A 192 19.98 22.75 10.47
C TYR A 192 21.46 22.37 10.34
N VAL A 193 21.77 21.11 10.63
CA VAL A 193 23.13 20.58 10.63
C VAL A 193 23.21 19.38 9.69
N GLN A 194 24.18 19.40 8.76
CA GLN A 194 24.54 18.22 7.98
C GLN A 194 25.57 17.39 8.75
N VAL A 195 25.22 16.15 9.09
CA VAL A 195 26.10 15.21 9.77
C VAL A 195 26.57 14.15 8.78
N ALA A 196 27.88 13.90 8.74
CA ALA A 196 28.45 12.80 7.94
C ALA A 196 28.24 11.46 8.66
N ARG A 197 27.62 10.49 7.98
CA ARG A 197 27.51 9.09 8.45
C ARG A 197 28.00 8.17 7.34
N GLY A 198 29.28 7.82 7.39
CA GLY A 198 29.95 7.10 6.30
C GLY A 198 30.00 7.95 5.03
N SER A 199 29.54 7.41 3.89
CA SER A 199 29.47 8.12 2.61
C SER A 199 28.21 8.98 2.42
N GLN A 200 27.30 9.00 3.40
CA GLN A 200 26.04 9.75 3.33
C GLN A 200 26.07 10.99 4.22
N ARG A 201 25.53 12.10 3.72
CA ARG A 201 25.21 13.29 4.52
C ARG A 201 23.77 13.18 4.99
N LEU A 202 23.56 13.19 6.30
CA LEU A 202 22.24 13.16 6.92
C LEU A 202 21.92 14.55 7.46
N GLY A 203 20.76 15.09 7.08
CA GLY A 203 20.21 16.30 7.68
C GLY A 203 19.71 16.02 9.09
N LYS A 204 20.12 16.85 10.04
CA LYS A 204 19.64 16.85 11.43
C LYS A 204 19.29 18.28 11.84
N TRP A 205 18.40 18.41 12.80
CA TRP A 205 18.03 19.71 13.36
C TRP A 205 18.60 19.86 14.76
N ARG A 206 18.85 21.08 15.20
CA ARG A 206 19.12 21.35 16.61
C ARG A 206 17.83 21.73 17.31
N ASN A 207 17.57 21.06 18.41
CA ASN A 207 16.44 21.39 19.26
C ASN A 207 16.77 22.54 20.23
N SER A 208 15.82 22.89 21.10
CA SER A 208 15.98 23.98 22.07
C SER A 208 17.16 23.78 23.04
N SER A 209 17.52 22.53 23.36
CA SER A 209 18.68 22.19 24.19
C SER A 209 20.00 22.06 23.40
N GLY A 210 19.99 22.29 22.09
CA GLY A 210 21.15 22.20 21.20
C GLY A 210 21.50 20.79 20.72
N ALA A 211 20.73 19.77 21.13
CA ALA A 211 20.88 18.38 20.71
C ALA A 211 20.45 18.16 19.26
N LEU A 212 21.05 17.16 18.59
CA LEU A 212 20.74 16.81 17.20
C LEU A 212 19.55 15.85 17.14
N VAL A 213 18.42 16.33 16.58
CA VAL A 213 17.13 15.63 16.55
C VAL A 213 16.55 15.56 15.12
N SER A 214 15.39 14.92 14.98
CA SER A 214 14.65 14.88 13.71
C SER A 214 13.73 16.12 13.56
N ALA A 215 13.13 16.29 12.38
CA ALA A 215 12.20 17.40 12.14
C ALA A 215 10.93 17.28 12.99
N GLU A 216 10.47 16.04 13.17
CA GLU A 216 9.30 15.69 13.98
C GLU A 216 9.53 16.07 15.44
N THR A 217 10.72 15.80 16.00
CA THR A 217 11.06 16.23 17.37
C THR A 217 11.05 17.75 17.51
N VAL A 218 11.56 18.49 16.52
CA VAL A 218 11.49 19.96 16.54
C VAL A 218 10.05 20.47 16.51
N ALA A 219 9.21 19.86 15.67
CA ALA A 219 7.80 20.21 15.59
C ALA A 219 7.08 19.92 16.93
N MET A 220 7.33 18.75 17.54
CA MET A 220 6.80 18.39 18.86
C MET A 220 7.18 19.42 19.92
N GLU A 221 8.46 19.77 20.07
CA GLU A 221 8.91 20.77 21.05
C GLU A 221 8.22 22.14 20.85
N SER A 222 7.99 22.53 19.58
CA SER A 222 7.27 23.77 19.27
C SER A 222 5.82 23.71 19.76
N TYR A 223 5.08 22.65 19.43
CA TYR A 223 3.70 22.50 19.85
C TYR A 223 3.56 22.33 21.38
N GLU A 224 4.51 21.63 22.01
CA GLU A 224 4.58 21.49 23.47
C GLU A 224 4.79 22.84 24.15
N SER A 225 5.60 23.73 23.56
CA SER A 225 5.77 25.10 24.07
C SER A 225 4.49 25.95 23.95
N GLU A 226 3.56 25.57 23.06
CA GLU A 226 2.24 26.17 22.90
C GLU A 226 1.15 25.48 23.75
N GLY A 227 1.55 24.53 24.59
CA GLY A 227 0.69 23.81 25.52
C GLY A 227 -0.05 22.60 24.92
N TRP A 228 0.36 22.09 23.77
CA TRP A 228 -0.14 20.83 23.24
C TRP A 228 0.65 19.63 23.77
N ASP A 229 -0.01 18.52 24.03
CA ASP A 229 0.67 17.24 24.15
C ASP A 229 0.86 16.64 22.74
N ALA A 230 2.11 16.44 22.33
CA ALA A 230 2.45 15.96 21.00
C ALA A 230 2.83 14.48 21.02
N HIS A 231 2.16 13.65 20.21
CA HIS A 231 2.37 12.21 20.20
C HIS A 231 2.71 11.69 18.80
N PRO A 232 3.87 11.03 18.60
CA PRO A 232 4.16 10.40 17.33
C PRO A 232 3.21 9.22 17.11
N CYS A 233 2.52 9.21 15.97
CA CYS A 233 1.51 8.20 15.66
C CYS A 233 1.75 7.46 14.35
N GLU A 234 1.91 8.19 13.24
CA GLU A 234 1.93 7.64 11.89
C GLU A 234 0.80 6.58 11.67
N ARG A 235 1.06 5.56 10.85
CA ARG A 235 0.16 4.42 10.64
C ARG A 235 -0.09 3.54 11.87
N LYS A 236 0.69 3.69 12.96
CA LYS A 236 0.58 2.78 14.12
C LYS A 236 -0.77 2.95 14.80
N LEU A 237 -1.17 4.19 15.06
CA LEU A 237 -2.44 4.51 15.73
C LEU A 237 -3.63 3.84 15.03
N ILE A 238 -3.80 4.08 13.74
CA ILE A 238 -4.93 3.50 13.00
C ILE A 238 -4.86 1.97 12.92
N SER A 239 -3.65 1.40 12.80
CA SER A 239 -3.48 -0.06 12.74
C SER A 239 -3.85 -0.70 14.07
N THR A 240 -3.49 -0.08 15.20
CA THR A 240 -3.88 -0.53 16.54
C THR A 240 -5.39 -0.42 16.73
N LEU A 241 -5.97 0.75 16.46
CA LEU A 241 -7.42 0.95 16.61
C LEU A 241 -8.22 -0.04 15.75
N TYR A 242 -7.87 -0.21 14.47
CA TYR A 242 -8.52 -1.16 13.58
C TYR A 242 -8.36 -2.61 14.07
N SER A 243 -7.15 -3.01 14.44
CA SER A 243 -6.89 -4.38 14.89
C SER A 243 -7.62 -4.73 16.18
N VAL A 244 -7.81 -3.79 17.11
CA VAL A 244 -8.55 -4.03 18.36
C VAL A 244 -10.05 -3.93 18.13
N LEU A 245 -10.54 -2.90 17.45
CA LEU A 245 -11.98 -2.63 17.35
C LEU A 245 -12.68 -3.46 16.28
N CYS A 246 -11.97 -3.93 15.24
CA CYS A 246 -12.57 -4.69 14.14
C CYS A 246 -12.26 -6.19 14.15
N PHE A 247 -11.51 -6.72 15.14
CA PHE A 247 -11.08 -8.12 15.11
C PHE A 247 -12.25 -9.11 15.09
N LEU A 248 -13.38 -8.80 15.74
CA LEU A 248 -14.57 -9.65 15.75
C LEU A 248 -15.17 -9.87 14.34
N VAL A 249 -14.98 -8.91 13.43
CA VAL A 249 -15.43 -9.02 12.03
C VAL A 249 -14.35 -9.65 11.17
N VAL A 250 -13.10 -9.24 11.36
CA VAL A 250 -11.93 -9.71 10.59
C VAL A 250 -11.65 -11.19 10.84
N GLN A 251 -11.65 -11.61 12.10
CA GLN A 251 -11.26 -12.95 12.54
C GLN A 251 -12.48 -13.82 12.88
N ASP A 252 -13.68 -13.44 12.40
CA ASP A 252 -14.92 -14.18 12.64
C ASP A 252 -14.79 -15.62 12.12
N PRO A 253 -14.83 -16.66 12.98
CA PRO A 253 -14.70 -18.04 12.54
C PRO A 253 -15.87 -18.51 11.66
N ARG A 254 -16.97 -17.75 11.58
CA ARG A 254 -18.10 -18.03 10.70
C ARG A 254 -17.88 -17.52 9.28
N ASP A 255 -16.87 -16.67 9.05
CA ASP A 255 -16.51 -16.26 7.69
C ASP A 255 -15.81 -17.41 6.96
N ALA A 256 -16.46 -17.94 5.92
CA ALA A 256 -15.95 -19.04 5.12
C ALA A 256 -14.61 -18.75 4.42
N GLN A 257 -14.20 -17.48 4.32
CA GLN A 257 -12.88 -17.11 3.79
C GLN A 257 -11.75 -17.16 4.82
N VAL A 258 -12.06 -17.24 6.12
CA VAL A 258 -11.07 -17.26 7.18
C VAL A 258 -10.29 -18.57 7.16
N VAL A 259 -8.97 -18.44 7.08
CA VAL A 259 -8.02 -19.54 7.16
C VAL A 259 -7.03 -19.27 8.29
N ILE A 260 -6.58 -20.32 8.97
CA ILE A 260 -5.54 -20.19 9.99
C ILE A 260 -4.18 -20.17 9.30
N GLY A 261 -3.52 -19.01 9.36
CA GLY A 261 -2.12 -18.85 8.99
C GLY A 261 -1.20 -19.01 10.19
N TYR A 262 0.04 -19.40 9.94
CA TYR A 262 1.10 -19.44 10.95
C TYR A 262 2.27 -18.58 10.48
N ARG A 263 2.83 -17.77 11.40
CA ARG A 263 4.06 -16.99 11.15
C ARG A 263 4.80 -16.73 12.46
N ASN A 264 6.03 -16.27 12.33
CA ASN A 264 6.80 -15.74 13.46
C ASN A 264 6.16 -14.43 13.96
N SER A 265 6.07 -14.31 15.28
CA SER A 265 5.62 -13.12 16.00
C SER A 265 6.52 -11.93 15.71
N THR A 266 5.95 -10.73 15.70
CA THR A 266 6.69 -9.47 15.61
C THR A 266 7.21 -9.01 16.97
N ARG A 267 6.73 -9.63 18.06
CA ARG A 267 7.21 -9.34 19.42
C ARG A 267 8.67 -9.79 19.55
N GLN A 268 9.52 -8.87 20.03
CA GLN A 268 10.97 -9.07 20.17
C GLN A 268 11.71 -9.38 18.85
N TRP A 269 11.05 -9.20 17.71
CA TRP A 269 11.68 -9.40 16.42
C TRP A 269 12.73 -8.33 16.18
N THR A 270 13.92 -8.74 15.78
CA THR A 270 14.96 -7.83 15.27
C THR A 270 15.63 -8.44 14.06
N ARG A 271 16.38 -7.64 13.29
CA ARG A 271 17.18 -8.18 12.16
C ARG A 271 18.17 -9.26 12.61
N SER A 272 18.66 -9.20 13.84
CA SER A 272 19.56 -10.20 14.43
C SER A 272 18.82 -11.34 15.14
N ASN A 273 17.51 -11.21 15.36
CA ASN A 273 16.67 -12.25 15.95
C ASN A 273 15.35 -12.44 15.15
N PRO A 274 15.40 -13.11 13.99
CA PRO A 274 14.21 -13.36 13.18
C PRO A 274 13.36 -14.55 13.66
N ASN A 275 13.88 -15.36 14.58
CA ASN A 275 13.29 -16.62 15.05
C ASN A 275 12.52 -16.41 16.37
N THR A 276 11.44 -15.65 16.29
CA THR A 276 10.51 -15.43 17.42
C THR A 276 9.49 -16.57 17.51
N GLY A 277 8.66 -16.57 18.57
CA GLY A 277 7.58 -17.54 18.74
C GLY A 277 6.60 -17.54 17.56
N VAL A 278 6.02 -18.69 17.25
CA VAL A 278 5.03 -18.83 16.18
C VAL A 278 3.65 -18.44 16.71
N ILE A 279 2.92 -17.63 15.95
CA ILE A 279 1.53 -17.27 16.21
C ILE A 279 0.62 -17.88 15.15
N ALA A 280 -0.58 -18.28 15.60
CA ALA A 280 -1.69 -18.63 14.73
C ALA A 280 -2.57 -17.40 14.52
N ILE A 281 -2.95 -17.13 13.27
CA ILE A 281 -3.73 -15.95 12.91
C ILE A 281 -4.88 -16.41 12.02
N PRO A 282 -6.13 -16.40 12.52
CA PRO A 282 -7.31 -16.50 11.67
C PRO A 282 -7.37 -15.24 10.81
N LEU A 283 -7.27 -15.40 9.49
CA LEU A 283 -7.32 -14.27 8.57
C LEU A 283 -8.06 -14.65 7.28
N PRO A 284 -9.00 -13.82 6.81
CA PRO A 284 -9.68 -14.07 5.55
C PRO A 284 -8.73 -13.80 4.39
N GLN A 285 -8.85 -14.57 3.31
CA GLN A 285 -7.96 -14.42 2.15
C GLN A 285 -8.02 -13.02 1.54
N ASP A 286 -9.20 -12.39 1.56
CA ASP A 286 -9.44 -11.04 1.07
C ASP A 286 -9.14 -9.93 2.09
N PHE A 287 -8.59 -10.25 3.28
CA PHE A 287 -8.35 -9.30 4.36
C PHE A 287 -7.75 -7.97 3.87
N GLY A 288 -8.35 -6.87 4.33
CA GLY A 288 -7.89 -5.50 4.10
C GLY A 288 -8.09 -4.97 2.68
N SER A 289 -8.69 -5.76 1.78
CA SER A 289 -9.20 -5.30 0.50
C SER A 289 -10.51 -4.52 0.66
N ARG A 290 -10.93 -3.82 -0.40
CA ARG A 290 -12.24 -3.18 -0.46
C ARG A 290 -13.36 -4.23 -0.50
N GLU A 291 -13.11 -5.31 -1.23
CA GLU A 291 -14.04 -6.42 -1.44
C GLU A 291 -14.34 -7.15 -0.14
N HIS A 292 -13.37 -7.27 0.77
CA HIS A 292 -13.60 -7.77 2.13
C HIS A 292 -14.63 -6.93 2.89
N PHE A 293 -14.43 -5.61 2.91
CA PHE A 293 -15.36 -4.69 3.58
C PHE A 293 -16.75 -4.73 2.96
N GLU A 294 -16.86 -4.73 1.62
CA GLU A 294 -18.14 -4.81 0.92
C GLU A 294 -18.88 -6.11 1.21
N ARG A 295 -18.18 -7.24 1.20
CA ARG A 295 -18.73 -8.57 1.51
C ARG A 295 -19.20 -8.67 2.96
N ARG A 296 -18.50 -8.02 3.89
CA ARG A 296 -18.77 -8.03 5.34
C ARG A 296 -19.48 -6.75 5.81
N ARG A 297 -20.10 -5.99 4.90
CA ARG A 297 -20.67 -4.66 5.16
C ARG A 297 -21.71 -4.70 6.27
N ALA A 298 -22.55 -5.73 6.30
CA ALA A 298 -23.58 -5.88 7.34
C ALA A 298 -22.97 -6.11 8.72
N GLU A 299 -21.88 -6.90 8.82
CA GLU A 299 -21.15 -7.13 10.06
C GLU A 299 -20.44 -5.88 10.55
N TYR A 300 -19.74 -5.15 9.65
CA TYR A 300 -19.14 -3.86 10.00
C TYR A 300 -20.20 -2.86 10.46
N ALA A 301 -21.33 -2.75 9.76
CA ALA A 301 -22.40 -1.83 10.16
C ALA A 301 -23.02 -2.18 11.52
N ARG A 302 -23.13 -3.47 11.87
CA ARG A 302 -23.54 -3.89 13.21
C ARG A 302 -22.49 -3.55 14.25
N LEU A 303 -21.22 -3.85 13.97
CA LEU A 303 -20.09 -3.55 14.86
C LEU A 303 -20.02 -2.06 15.19
N PHE A 304 -20.02 -1.18 14.18
CA PHE A 304 -19.89 0.26 14.41
C PHE A 304 -21.08 0.85 15.17
N ARG A 305 -22.28 0.30 14.99
CA ARG A 305 -23.46 0.66 15.80
C ARG A 305 -23.30 0.25 17.26
N THR A 306 -22.85 -0.98 17.52
CA THR A 306 -22.55 -1.41 18.88
C THR A 306 -21.49 -0.52 19.53
N LEU A 307 -20.41 -0.22 18.81
CA LEU A 307 -19.35 0.65 19.31
C LEU A 307 -19.77 2.11 19.50
N SER A 308 -20.81 2.60 18.79
CA SER A 308 -21.35 3.94 19.01
C SER A 308 -22.23 4.04 20.24
N ASP A 309 -22.88 2.94 20.63
CA ASP A 309 -23.84 2.90 21.73
C ASP A 309 -23.17 2.63 23.09
N GLU A 310 -21.88 2.31 23.10
CA GLU A 310 -21.16 1.82 24.28
C GLU A 310 -19.84 2.59 24.51
N PRO A 311 -19.32 2.64 25.76
CA PRO A 311 -18.05 3.31 26.03
C PRO A 311 -16.89 2.64 25.30
N LEU A 312 -16.31 3.36 24.33
CA LEU A 312 -15.23 2.83 23.48
C LEU A 312 -14.00 2.38 24.28
N SER A 313 -13.71 3.05 25.42
CA SER A 313 -12.64 2.66 26.33
C SER A 313 -12.87 1.29 26.95
N GLU A 314 -14.10 0.97 27.36
CA GLU A 314 -14.42 -0.33 27.96
C GLU A 314 -14.28 -1.44 26.92
N ARG A 315 -14.81 -1.22 25.71
CA ARG A 315 -14.67 -2.19 24.61
C ARG A 315 -13.23 -2.39 24.18
N PHE A 316 -12.43 -1.32 24.14
CA PHE A 316 -11.02 -1.44 23.81
C PHE A 316 -10.26 -2.30 24.82
N GLU A 317 -10.46 -2.08 26.13
CA GLU A 317 -9.81 -2.88 27.17
C GLU A 317 -10.30 -4.33 27.21
N GLU A 318 -11.58 -4.57 26.95
CA GLU A 318 -12.13 -5.92 26.86
C GLU A 318 -11.49 -6.70 25.70
N TRP A 319 -11.32 -6.05 24.54
CA TRP A 319 -10.92 -6.71 23.30
C TRP A 319 -9.42 -6.74 23.05
N ILE A 320 -8.62 -6.02 23.83
CA ILE A 320 -7.17 -5.97 23.62
C ILE A 320 -6.52 -7.35 23.77
N GLY A 321 -6.97 -8.18 24.71
CA GLY A 321 -6.44 -9.54 24.84
C GLY A 321 -6.73 -10.38 23.60
N SER A 322 -8.01 -10.43 23.19
CA SER A 322 -8.47 -11.28 22.09
C SER A 322 -7.95 -10.87 20.71
N SER A 323 -7.59 -9.60 20.52
CA SER A 323 -7.08 -9.07 19.25
C SER A 323 -5.56 -9.21 19.07
N GLU A 324 -4.84 -9.88 19.99
CA GLU A 324 -3.37 -9.99 19.96
C GLU A 324 -2.82 -10.53 18.64
N SER A 325 -3.42 -11.60 18.10
CA SER A 325 -2.96 -12.20 16.85
C SER A 325 -3.04 -11.25 15.66
N LEU A 326 -4.06 -10.38 15.60
CA LEU A 326 -4.23 -9.40 14.53
C LEU A 326 -3.30 -8.21 14.71
N ARG A 327 -3.11 -7.72 15.95
CA ARG A 327 -2.10 -6.69 16.26
C ARG A 327 -0.71 -7.14 15.86
N ASP A 328 -0.36 -8.37 16.20
CA ASP A 328 0.94 -8.94 15.87
C ASP A 328 1.11 -9.09 14.34
N TYR A 329 0.08 -9.57 13.64
CA TYR A 329 0.08 -9.60 12.18
C TYR A 329 0.38 -8.23 11.55
N LEU A 330 -0.21 -7.17 12.12
CA LEU A 330 -0.11 -5.78 11.66
C LEU A 330 1.10 -5.01 12.21
N TRP A 331 1.99 -5.67 12.96
CA TRP A 331 3.20 -5.09 13.54
C TRP A 331 2.90 -3.93 14.52
N VAL A 332 1.86 -4.08 15.33
CA VAL A 332 1.44 -3.12 16.37
C VAL A 332 1.14 -3.82 17.70
N ASN A 333 1.87 -4.89 17.99
CA ASN A 333 1.75 -5.64 19.25
C ASN A 333 2.74 -5.19 20.34
N ASP A 334 3.29 -3.99 20.20
CA ASP A 334 4.11 -3.36 21.22
C ASP A 334 3.27 -2.43 22.12
N ASP A 335 3.69 -2.29 23.37
CA ASP A 335 2.94 -1.55 24.38
C ASP A 335 2.80 -0.06 24.01
N SER A 336 3.77 0.53 23.30
CA SER A 336 3.69 1.94 22.88
C SER A 336 2.57 2.19 21.88
N ALA A 337 2.34 1.25 20.95
CA ALA A 337 1.25 1.34 19.99
C ALA A 337 -0.13 1.21 20.67
N VAL A 338 -0.21 0.39 21.72
CA VAL A 338 -1.41 0.23 22.55
C VAL A 338 -1.69 1.49 23.37
N GLU A 339 -0.69 2.01 24.07
CA GLU A 339 -0.85 3.21 24.91
C GLU A 339 -1.24 4.44 24.08
N LEU A 340 -0.72 4.56 22.87
CA LEU A 340 -1.12 5.60 21.93
C LEU A 340 -2.61 5.49 21.54
N ALA A 341 -3.11 4.27 21.31
CA ALA A 341 -4.53 4.06 21.01
C ALA A 341 -5.41 4.33 22.24
N ARG A 342 -4.99 3.91 23.44
CA ARG A 342 -5.67 4.23 24.70
C ARG A 342 -5.74 5.73 24.93
N LEU A 343 -4.64 6.44 24.69
CA LEU A 343 -4.57 7.89 24.77
C LEU A 343 -5.59 8.53 23.82
N ALA A 344 -5.58 8.15 22.54
CA ALA A 344 -6.52 8.68 21.56
C ALA A 344 -7.98 8.45 22.00
N ILE A 345 -8.32 7.26 22.52
CA ILE A 345 -9.67 6.94 23.03
C ILE A 345 -10.09 7.83 24.20
N ARG A 346 -9.14 8.29 25.02
CA ARG A 346 -9.43 9.19 26.15
C ARG A 346 -9.56 10.66 25.73
N THR A 347 -8.85 11.09 24.69
CA THR A 347 -8.71 12.52 24.35
C THR A 347 -9.50 12.93 23.12
N VAL A 348 -9.87 11.99 22.25
CA VAL A 348 -10.57 12.23 20.99
C VAL A 348 -12.03 11.79 21.12
N PRO A 349 -13.00 12.54 20.59
CA PRO A 349 -14.39 12.10 20.52
C PRO A 349 -14.52 10.70 19.89
N SER A 350 -15.25 9.79 20.55
CA SER A 350 -15.40 8.41 20.04
C SER A 350 -15.98 8.36 18.63
N SER A 351 -16.88 9.29 18.28
CA SER A 351 -17.45 9.39 16.94
C SER A 351 -16.39 9.64 15.85
N ASP A 352 -15.35 10.41 16.15
CA ASP A 352 -14.25 10.64 15.22
C ASP A 352 -13.37 9.40 15.10
N ILE A 353 -13.03 8.74 16.22
CA ILE A 353 -12.28 7.47 16.21
C ILE A 353 -13.00 6.41 15.38
N LEU A 354 -14.32 6.27 15.55
CA LEU A 354 -15.10 5.31 14.76
C LEU A 354 -15.10 5.67 13.28
N ARG A 355 -15.20 6.96 12.92
CA ARG A 355 -15.09 7.43 11.52
C ARG A 355 -13.72 7.09 10.92
N TRP A 356 -12.64 7.22 11.69
CA TRP A 356 -11.29 6.85 11.26
C TRP A 356 -11.18 5.38 10.96
N VAL A 357 -11.65 4.56 11.89
CA VAL A 357 -11.58 3.10 11.80
C VAL A 357 -12.48 2.58 10.67
N GLU A 358 -13.68 3.13 10.50
CA GLU A 358 -14.57 2.78 9.39
C GLU A 358 -13.98 3.16 8.04
N TRP A 359 -13.40 4.36 7.92
CA TRP A 359 -12.71 4.76 6.70
C TRP A 359 -11.55 3.81 6.40
N ALA A 360 -10.70 3.50 7.38
CA ALA A 360 -9.62 2.54 7.19
C ALA A 360 -10.16 1.17 6.78
N ALA A 361 -11.18 0.64 7.46
CA ALA A 361 -11.79 -0.66 7.17
C ALA A 361 -12.27 -0.78 5.71
N GLY A 362 -12.81 0.30 5.13
CA GLY A 362 -13.33 0.31 3.77
C GLY A 362 -12.32 -0.07 2.66
N SER A 363 -11.02 0.06 2.92
CA SER A 363 -9.94 -0.45 2.05
C SER A 363 -8.60 -0.41 2.78
N PHE A 364 -8.47 -1.19 3.85
CA PHE A 364 -7.38 -1.07 4.84
C PHE A 364 -5.98 -0.96 4.22
N TRP A 365 -5.61 -1.82 3.27
CA TRP A 365 -4.26 -1.77 2.69
C TRP A 365 -3.96 -0.50 1.87
N LYS A 366 -5.00 0.18 1.37
CA LYS A 366 -4.84 1.45 0.65
C LYS A 366 -4.95 2.67 1.56
N ARG A 367 -5.63 2.53 2.71
CA ARG A 367 -5.98 3.65 3.62
C ARG A 367 -5.18 3.66 4.92
N GLN A 368 -4.45 2.60 5.21
CA GLN A 368 -3.53 2.51 6.35
C GLN A 368 -2.22 3.30 6.14
N PRO A 369 -1.65 3.38 4.93
CA PRO A 369 -0.54 4.32 4.67
C PRO A 369 -1.02 5.78 4.62
N GLY A 370 -0.11 6.72 4.90
CA GLY A 370 -0.35 8.16 4.73
C GLY A 370 -0.96 8.88 5.92
N TRP A 371 -1.13 8.19 7.06
CA TRP A 371 -1.52 8.82 8.32
C TRP A 371 -0.44 9.79 8.81
N PRO A 372 -0.82 10.97 9.35
CA PRO A 372 0.14 12.00 9.74
C PRO A 372 1.10 11.58 10.84
N ASP A 373 2.25 12.25 10.89
CA ASP A 373 3.33 11.94 11.83
C ASP A 373 2.91 12.08 13.29
N LEU A 374 2.16 13.14 13.62
CA LEU A 374 1.79 13.49 14.99
C LEU A 374 0.27 13.56 15.21
N LEU A 375 -0.15 13.14 16.40
CA LEU A 375 -1.43 13.46 17.02
C LEU A 375 -1.17 14.46 18.15
N LEU A 376 -1.72 15.66 18.03
CA LEU A 376 -1.72 16.66 19.09
C LEU A 376 -3.01 16.57 19.90
N THR A 377 -2.92 16.72 21.21
CA THR A 377 -4.08 16.76 22.11
C THR A 377 -3.94 17.90 23.11
N ARG A 378 -5.04 18.59 23.43
CA ARG A 378 -5.08 19.67 24.43
C ARG A 378 -6.52 19.92 24.86
N ASP A 379 -6.82 19.83 26.15
CA ASP A 379 -8.12 20.19 26.74
C ASP A 379 -9.34 19.64 25.96
N GLY A 380 -9.34 18.35 25.63
CA GLY A 380 -10.41 17.69 24.86
C GLY A 380 -10.47 18.04 23.37
N SER A 381 -9.53 18.86 22.89
CA SER A 381 -9.29 19.10 21.46
C SER A 381 -8.16 18.23 20.96
N TYR A 382 -8.19 17.92 19.66
CA TYR A 382 -7.12 17.19 19.00
C TYR A 382 -6.86 17.71 17.58
N ARG A 383 -5.70 17.39 17.03
CA ARG A 383 -5.34 17.67 15.63
C ARG A 383 -4.27 16.71 15.14
N PHE A 384 -4.33 16.31 13.89
CA PHE A 384 -3.21 15.62 13.24
C PHE A 384 -2.24 16.59 12.54
N VAL A 385 -0.95 16.31 12.63
CA VAL A 385 0.09 17.12 11.98
C VAL A 385 1.00 16.25 11.16
N GLU A 386 1.14 16.58 9.88
CA GLU A 386 2.17 16.04 9.00
C GLU A 386 3.37 16.98 8.98
N VAL A 387 4.56 16.48 9.31
CA VAL A 387 5.78 17.26 9.41
C VAL A 387 6.58 17.14 8.12
N LYS A 388 6.96 18.28 7.53
CA LYS A 388 7.75 18.32 6.29
C LYS A 388 9.01 19.15 6.46
N SER A 389 10.14 18.57 6.04
CA SER A 389 11.38 19.32 5.88
C SER A 389 11.32 20.20 4.59
N PRO A 390 12.26 21.14 4.38
CA PRO A 390 12.19 22.14 3.30
C PRO A 390 12.08 21.59 1.86
N HIS A 391 12.45 20.33 1.65
CA HIS A 391 12.44 19.67 0.34
C HIS A 391 11.52 18.46 0.27
N ASP A 392 10.76 18.20 1.34
CA ASP A 392 9.81 17.10 1.37
C ASP A 392 8.42 17.57 0.93
N GLU A 393 7.84 16.81 0.00
CA GLU A 393 6.47 16.97 -0.43
C GLU A 393 5.60 15.85 0.17
N LEU A 394 4.28 16.03 0.13
CA LEU A 394 3.32 14.99 0.49
C LEU A 394 3.41 13.80 -0.48
N SER A 395 3.36 12.58 0.06
CA SER A 395 3.18 11.37 -0.74
C SER A 395 1.75 11.28 -1.30
N GLN A 396 1.51 10.37 -2.26
CA GLN A 396 0.15 10.15 -2.78
C GLN A 396 -0.80 9.62 -1.70
N GLU A 397 -0.29 8.78 -0.82
CA GLU A 397 -1.04 8.22 0.30
C GLU A 397 -1.42 9.32 1.31
N GLN A 398 -0.51 10.26 1.59
CA GLN A 398 -0.79 11.42 2.46
C GLN A 398 -1.79 12.37 1.82
N ILE A 399 -1.66 12.65 0.52
CA ILE A 399 -2.65 13.47 -0.22
C ILE A 399 -4.04 12.83 -0.15
N GLN A 400 -4.13 11.50 -0.31
CA GLN A 400 -5.39 10.78 -0.19
C GLN A 400 -5.97 10.91 1.23
N TRP A 401 -5.14 10.79 2.26
CA TRP A 401 -5.55 10.96 3.65
C TRP A 401 -6.08 12.38 3.90
N PHE A 402 -5.35 13.43 3.48
CA PHE A 402 -5.78 14.83 3.65
C PHE A 402 -7.09 15.15 2.93
N ARG A 403 -7.29 14.64 1.72
CA ARG A 403 -8.57 14.79 1.00
C ARG A 403 -9.74 14.21 1.79
N TRP A 404 -9.57 13.01 2.33
CA TRP A 404 -10.60 12.40 3.17
C TRP A 404 -10.78 13.19 4.47
N ALA A 405 -9.69 13.49 5.18
CA ALA A 405 -9.69 14.20 6.45
C ALA A 405 -10.45 15.52 6.36
N LYS A 406 -10.24 16.30 5.30
CA LYS A 406 -10.92 17.59 5.11
C LYS A 406 -12.31 17.48 4.44
N GLY A 407 -12.54 16.41 3.67
CA GLY A 407 -13.84 16.06 3.11
C GLY A 407 -14.68 15.29 4.12
N ASP A 408 -15.09 14.07 3.77
CA ASP A 408 -16.01 13.24 4.58
C ASP A 408 -15.53 12.98 6.02
N GLY A 409 -14.22 13.02 6.26
CA GLY A 409 -13.61 12.75 7.55
C GLY A 409 -13.82 13.87 8.58
N GLN A 410 -13.92 15.13 8.13
CA GLN A 410 -13.97 16.32 9.00
C GLN A 410 -12.94 16.28 10.17
N VAL A 411 -11.74 15.76 9.90
CA VAL A 411 -10.67 15.58 10.88
C VAL A 411 -9.81 16.84 10.92
N PRO A 412 -9.60 17.46 12.10
CA PRO A 412 -8.68 18.58 12.25
C PRO A 412 -7.25 18.15 11.89
N CYS A 413 -6.66 18.82 10.89
CA CYS A 413 -5.31 18.51 10.45
C CYS A 413 -4.58 19.73 9.87
N GLU A 414 -3.25 19.67 9.89
CA GLU A 414 -2.37 20.68 9.30
C GLU A 414 -1.03 20.08 8.82
N ILE A 415 -0.26 20.90 8.10
CA ILE A 415 1.11 20.58 7.71
C ILE A 415 2.06 21.49 8.47
N CYS A 416 3.01 20.90 9.21
CA CYS A 416 4.08 21.63 9.87
C CYS A 416 5.33 21.62 9.00
N ARG A 417 5.74 22.78 8.49
CA ARG A 417 6.98 22.93 7.71
C ARG A 417 8.12 23.38 8.61
N VAL A 418 9.09 22.49 8.79
CA VAL A 418 10.34 22.82 9.49
C VAL A 418 11.30 23.49 8.52
N ARG A 419 11.74 24.71 8.83
CA ARG A 419 12.65 25.52 8.01
C ARG A 419 13.92 25.88 8.76
N LYS A 420 15.00 26.13 8.00
CA LYS A 420 16.24 26.67 8.55
C LYS A 420 15.99 28.01 9.24
N SER A 421 16.71 28.27 10.32
CA SER A 421 16.64 29.56 11.02
C SER A 421 17.16 30.71 10.13
N VAL A 422 16.66 31.93 10.35
CA VAL A 422 17.04 33.14 9.58
C VAL A 422 18.55 33.39 9.60
N LYS A 423 19.19 33.14 10.75
CA LYS A 423 20.65 33.30 10.92
C LYS A 423 21.47 32.43 9.97
N GLU A 424 21.04 31.20 9.70
CA GLU A 424 21.71 30.31 8.75
C GLU A 424 21.43 30.70 7.29
N LEU A 425 20.26 31.25 6.99
CA LEU A 425 19.95 31.76 5.64
C LEU A 425 20.81 32.98 5.29
N ASP A 426 21.11 33.83 6.27
CA ASP A 426 22.00 34.99 6.11
C ASP A 426 23.48 34.58 6.03
N GLU A 427 23.91 33.58 6.80
CA GLU A 427 25.27 33.02 6.73
C GLU A 427 25.55 32.25 5.41
N GLU A 428 24.56 31.51 4.88
CA GLU A 428 24.64 30.89 3.55
C GLU A 428 24.72 31.95 2.43
N ARG A 429 23.92 33.01 2.51
CA ARG A 429 23.93 34.13 1.54
C ARG A 429 25.22 34.95 1.58
N ALA A 430 25.89 35.05 2.72
CA ALA A 430 27.17 35.74 2.86
C ALA A 430 28.37 34.88 2.39
N SER A 431 28.16 33.58 2.22
CA SER A 431 29.20 32.61 1.83
C SER A 431 29.12 32.16 0.36
N THR A 432 28.11 32.62 -0.37
CA THR A 432 27.96 32.57 -1.84
C THR A 432 28.19 33.94 -2.43
#